data_AF-A0A951PIE5-F1
#
_entry.id   AF-A0A951PIE5-F1
#
_cell.length_a   1.000
_cell.length_b   1.000
_cell.length_c   1.000
_cell.angle_alpha   90.00
_cell.angle_beta   90.00
_cell.angle_gamma   90.00
#
_symmetry.space_group_name_H-M   'P 1'
#
loop_
_entity.id
_entity.type
_entity.pdbx_description
1 polymer ?
#
loop_
_entity_poly.entity_id
_entity_poly.type
_entity_poly.pdbx_seq_one_letter_code
_entity_poly.pdbx_strand_id
1 'polypeptide(L)'
;MSAKYFFLSDGWTVGRVWEFGGLWNINAWRRPPEIQQMNLCILEQGEKLWLYRVEEAVLMVEVRPTPDASAESAKTIGQVVLKRLITADQAIERLASPQTLFNPPSVE
;
A
#
# COMPACT_ATOMS: atom_id res chain seq x y z
N MET A 1 -3.03 12.40 -15.68
CA MET A 1 -3.11 12.10 -14.24
C MET A 1 -2.15 10.96 -13.96
N SER A 2 -1.15 11.18 -13.11
CA SER A 2 -0.16 10.16 -12.76
C SER A 2 -0.55 9.49 -11.44
N ALA A 3 -0.59 8.16 -11.40
CA ALA A 3 -0.87 7.43 -10.16
C ALA A 3 0.43 7.08 -9.44
N LYS A 4 0.39 6.98 -8.12
CA LYS A 4 1.51 6.51 -7.30
C LYS A 4 1.19 5.14 -6.72
N TYR A 5 2.23 4.45 -6.25
CA TYR A 5 2.09 3.09 -5.76
C TYR A 5 2.87 2.87 -4.48
N PHE A 6 2.52 1.83 -3.73
CA PHE A 6 3.33 1.31 -2.62
C PHE A 6 3.05 -0.16 -2.38
N PHE A 7 3.92 -0.82 -1.61
CA PHE A 7 3.76 -2.22 -1.22
C PHE A 7 3.46 -2.36 0.27
N LEU A 8 2.49 -3.21 0.61
CA LEU A 8 2.02 -3.42 1.97
C LEU A 8 1.84 -4.91 2.28
N SER A 9 2.37 -5.35 3.42
CA SER A 9 2.28 -6.74 3.85
C SER A 9 0.83 -7.15 4.15
N ASP A 10 0.53 -8.44 3.98
CA ASP A 10 -0.73 -9.01 4.46
C ASP A 10 -0.96 -8.73 5.95
N GLY A 11 -2.23 -8.46 6.30
CA GLY A 11 -2.61 -8.09 7.66
C GLY A 11 -2.18 -6.68 8.08
N TRP A 12 -1.75 -5.81 7.16
CA TRP A 12 -1.58 -4.39 7.41
C TRP A 12 -2.67 -3.56 6.72
N THR A 13 -2.94 -2.38 7.25
CA THR A 13 -3.95 -1.47 6.71
C THR A 13 -3.46 -0.03 6.69
N VAL A 14 -4.10 0.79 5.86
CA VAL A 14 -3.87 2.23 5.80
C VAL A 14 -4.51 2.92 7.01
N GLY A 15 -3.74 3.81 7.64
CA GLY A 15 -4.20 4.72 8.68
C GLY A 15 -4.41 6.12 8.13
N ARG A 16 -3.46 7.01 8.41
CA ARG A 16 -3.50 8.42 7.97
C ARG A 16 -2.95 8.59 6.55
N VAL A 17 -3.50 9.58 5.84
CA VAL A 17 -3.09 9.94 4.48
C VAL A 17 -2.82 11.44 4.46
N TRP A 18 -1.76 11.86 3.77
CA TRP A 18 -1.42 13.27 3.59
C TRP A 18 -1.50 13.67 2.13
N GLU A 19 -1.90 14.92 1.91
CA GLU A 19 -1.78 15.69 0.67
C GLU A 19 -0.81 16.87 0.88
N PHE A 20 -0.64 17.72 -0.13
CA PHE A 20 0.24 18.90 -0.04
C PHE A 20 -0.17 19.87 1.09
N GLY A 21 -1.47 19.96 1.39
CA GLY A 21 -2.02 20.78 2.48
C GLY A 21 -1.93 20.17 3.89
N GLY A 22 -1.35 18.99 4.06
CA GLY A 22 -1.29 18.27 5.33
C GLY A 22 -2.14 17.00 5.33
N LEU A 23 -2.77 16.66 6.46
CA LEU A 23 -3.65 15.48 6.54
C LEU A 23 -4.81 15.62 5.56
N TRP A 24 -5.15 14.52 4.89
CA TRP A 24 -6.26 14.47 3.95
C TRP A 24 -7.55 14.99 4.60
N ASN A 25 -8.13 16.03 4.00
CA ASN A 25 -9.31 16.67 4.53
C ASN A 25 -10.55 16.28 3.70
N ILE A 26 -11.35 15.35 4.24
CA ILE A 26 -12.57 14.87 3.58
C ILE A 26 -13.55 16.01 3.28
N ASN A 27 -13.59 17.08 4.09
CA ASN A 27 -14.49 18.21 3.85
C ASN A 27 -14.05 19.06 2.65
N ALA A 28 -12.74 19.21 2.45
CA ALA A 28 -12.18 19.92 1.30
C ALA A 28 -12.34 19.12 0.01
N TRP A 29 -12.03 17.83 0.06
CA TRP A 29 -12.09 16.91 -1.09
C TRP A 29 -13.48 16.38 -1.39
N ARG A 30 -14.39 16.43 -0.41
CA ARG A 30 -15.74 15.84 -0.43
C ARG A 30 -15.76 14.32 -0.63
N ARG A 31 -14.62 13.65 -0.47
CA ARG A 31 -14.45 12.20 -0.56
C ARG A 31 -13.19 11.73 0.18
N PRO A 32 -13.11 10.43 0.55
CA PRO A 32 -11.85 9.82 0.96
C PRO A 32 -10.83 9.79 -0.21
N PRO A 33 -9.54 9.61 0.09
CA PRO A 33 -8.54 9.39 -0.95
C PRO A 33 -8.81 8.06 -1.67
N GLU A 34 -8.55 8.03 -2.97
CA GLU A 34 -8.60 6.81 -3.76
C GLU A 34 -7.35 5.97 -3.52
N ILE A 35 -7.56 4.83 -2.86
CA ILE A 35 -6.53 3.83 -2.57
C ILE A 35 -7.09 2.47 -2.95
N GLN A 36 -6.41 1.77 -3.86
CA GLN A 36 -6.86 0.49 -4.40
C GLN A 36 -5.76 -0.56 -4.25
N GLN A 37 -6.07 -1.67 -3.58
CA GLN A 37 -5.23 -2.86 -3.64
C GLN A 37 -5.36 -3.48 -5.04
N MET A 38 -4.23 -3.75 -5.68
CA MET A 38 -4.15 -4.39 -7.00
C MET A 38 -4.03 -5.90 -6.82
N ASN A 39 -4.34 -6.66 -7.87
CA ASN A 39 -4.21 -8.13 -7.88
C ASN A 39 -2.74 -8.60 -8.12
N LEU A 40 -1.78 -7.80 -7.67
CA LEU A 40 -0.35 -8.01 -7.85
C LEU A 40 0.35 -7.97 -6.50
N CYS A 41 1.27 -8.90 -6.26
CA CYS A 41 2.08 -8.90 -5.06
C CYS A 41 3.52 -9.34 -5.35
N ILE A 42 4.43 -9.04 -4.43
CA ILE A 42 5.77 -9.61 -4.41
C ILE A 42 5.92 -10.43 -3.13
N LEU A 43 6.78 -11.45 -3.17
CA LEU A 43 7.33 -12.06 -1.98
C LEU A 43 8.65 -11.36 -1.65
N GLU A 44 8.80 -10.88 -0.43
CA GLU A 44 10.06 -10.31 0.04
C GLU A 44 10.36 -10.90 1.40
N GLN A 45 11.49 -11.60 1.54
CA GLN A 45 11.91 -12.25 2.81
C GLN A 45 10.86 -13.21 3.40
N GLY A 46 10.03 -13.86 2.56
CA GLY A 46 8.97 -14.76 3.00
C GLY A 46 7.65 -14.07 3.33
N GLU A 47 7.60 -12.73 3.30
CA GLU A 47 6.36 -11.97 3.44
C GLU A 47 5.73 -11.65 2.08
N LYS A 48 4.40 -11.74 2.01
CA LYS A 48 3.63 -11.32 0.85
C LYS A 48 3.29 -9.84 0.96
N LEU A 49 3.72 -9.06 -0.02
CA LEU A 49 3.48 -7.62 -0.11
C LEU A 49 2.59 -7.31 -1.31
N TRP A 50 1.38 -6.81 -1.05
CA TRP A 50 0.44 -6.39 -2.09
C TRP A 50 0.79 -5.02 -2.63
N LEU A 51 0.62 -4.84 -3.94
CA LEU A 51 0.71 -3.55 -4.59
C LEU A 51 -0.58 -2.76 -4.35
N TYR A 52 -0.43 -1.53 -3.89
CA TYR A 52 -1.51 -0.55 -3.78
C TYR A 52 -1.27 0.58 -4.78
N ARG A 53 -2.33 1.01 -5.46
CA ARG A 53 -2.38 2.22 -6.28
C ARG A 53 -3.05 3.34 -5.50
N VAL A 54 -2.50 4.53 -5.54
CA VAL A 54 -3.09 5.75 -4.96
C VAL A 54 -3.14 6.88 -5.98
N GLU A 55 -4.09 7.78 -5.80
CA GLU A 55 -4.20 8.98 -6.65
C GLU A 55 -3.02 9.96 -6.49
N GLU A 56 -2.86 10.84 -7.48
CA GLU A 56 -1.73 11.76 -7.58
C GLU A 56 -1.60 12.70 -6.38
N ALA A 57 -2.73 13.14 -5.84
CA ALA A 57 -2.82 14.07 -4.72
C ALA A 57 -2.28 13.48 -3.41
N VAL A 58 -2.24 12.15 -3.29
CA VAL A 58 -1.69 11.49 -2.10
C VAL A 58 -0.18 11.67 -2.09
N LEU A 59 0.31 12.33 -1.04
CA LEU A 59 1.73 12.60 -0.80
C LEU A 59 2.38 11.51 0.05
N MET A 60 1.67 11.04 1.07
CA MET A 60 2.21 10.08 2.04
C MET A 60 1.09 9.23 2.62
N VAL A 61 1.42 7.98 2.95
CA VAL A 61 0.50 7.03 3.56
C VAL A 61 1.15 6.43 4.80
N GLU A 62 0.44 6.54 5.91
CA GLU A 62 0.73 5.82 7.13
C GLU A 62 0.03 4.47 7.12
N VAL A 63 0.72 3.44 7.60
CA VAL A 63 0.17 2.10 7.73
C VAL A 63 0.38 1.56 9.14
N ARG A 64 -0.50 0.65 9.53
CA ARG A 64 -0.49 -0.02 10.83
C ARG A 64 -0.88 -1.50 10.68
N PRO A 65 -0.41 -2.38 11.56
CA PRO A 65 -0.85 -3.77 11.56
C PRO A 65 -2.32 -3.87 12.01
N THR A 66 -2.99 -4.90 11.49
CA THR A 66 -4.30 -5.38 11.92
C THR A 66 -4.11 -6.59 12.86
N PRO A 67 -5.15 -7.04 13.58
CA PRO A 67 -5.08 -8.24 14.43
C PRO A 67 -4.68 -9.51 13.67
N ASP A 68 -4.92 -9.55 12.36
CA ASP A 68 -4.63 -10.69 11.49
C ASP A 68 -3.20 -10.67 10.91
N ALA A 69 -2.38 -9.66 11.26
CA ALA A 69 -0.98 -9.63 10.86
C ALA A 69 -0.24 -10.88 11.39
N SER A 70 0.58 -11.49 10.54
CA SER A 70 1.37 -12.68 10.92
C SER A 70 2.22 -12.40 12.16
N ALA A 71 2.51 -13.40 13.00
CA ALA A 71 3.29 -13.19 14.23
C ALA A 71 4.67 -12.55 13.98
N GLU A 72 5.29 -12.76 12.82
CA GLU A 72 6.55 -12.11 12.43
C GLU A 72 6.34 -10.66 12.00
N SER A 73 5.29 -10.38 11.23
CA SER A 73 4.86 -9.03 10.85
C SER A 73 4.18 -8.26 12.01
N ALA A 74 3.77 -8.97 13.06
CA ALA A 74 3.08 -8.49 14.27
C ALA A 74 4.00 -8.42 15.49
N LYS A 75 5.27 -8.84 15.40
CA LYS A 75 6.32 -8.41 16.37
C LYS A 75 6.42 -6.89 16.47
N THR A 76 5.76 -6.20 15.53
CA THR A 76 5.59 -4.76 15.39
C THR A 76 4.20 -4.25 15.80
N ILE A 77 3.43 -4.96 16.64
CA ILE A 77 2.14 -4.45 17.17
C ILE A 77 2.34 -3.08 17.81
N GLY A 78 1.65 -2.07 17.27
CA GLY A 78 1.76 -0.66 17.67
C GLY A 78 2.73 0.18 16.84
N GLN A 79 3.50 -0.42 15.93
CA GLN A 79 4.38 0.33 15.04
C GLN A 79 3.60 0.87 13.85
N VAL A 80 3.66 2.20 13.77
CA VAL A 80 3.13 2.98 12.68
C VAL A 80 4.27 3.29 11.73
N VAL A 81 4.10 3.00 10.44
CA VAL A 81 5.15 3.18 9.43
C VAL A 81 4.66 4.07 8.30
N LEU A 82 5.52 4.99 7.86
CA LEU A 82 5.29 5.77 6.65
C LEU A 82 5.78 4.99 5.43
N LYS A 83 4.90 4.77 4.46
CA LYS A 83 5.27 4.07 3.22
C LYS A 83 5.76 5.07 2.17
N ARG A 84 6.92 4.77 1.60
CA ARG A 84 7.44 5.47 0.43
C ARG A 84 6.55 5.15 -0.77
N LEU A 85 5.99 6.20 -1.36
CA LEU A 85 5.28 6.11 -2.63
C LEU A 85 6.28 6.06 -3.79
N ILE A 86 5.96 5.26 -4.80
CA ILE A 86 6.80 5.03 -5.98
C ILE A 86 6.00 5.30 -7.26
N THR A 87 6.72 5.54 -8.36
CA THR A 87 6.11 5.73 -9.69
C THR A 87 5.67 4.40 -10.30
N ALA A 88 4.93 4.46 -11.41
CA ALA A 88 4.58 3.27 -12.19
C ALA A 88 5.83 2.51 -12.65
N ASP A 89 6.84 3.19 -13.19
CA ASP A 89 8.08 2.56 -13.65
C ASP A 89 8.80 1.84 -12.51
N GLN A 90 8.92 2.48 -11.34
CA GLN A 90 9.52 1.87 -10.15
C GLN A 90 8.70 0.67 -9.63
N ALA A 91 7.37 0.73 -9.74
CA ALA A 91 6.52 -0.40 -9.38
C ALA A 91 6.72 -1.58 -10.33
N ILE A 92 6.79 -1.31 -11.65
CA ILE A 92 7.08 -2.31 -12.68
C ILE A 92 8.46 -2.94 -12.45
N GLU A 93 9.49 -2.13 -12.19
CA GLU A 93 10.84 -2.62 -11.88
C GLU A 93 10.83 -3.57 -10.67
N ARG A 94 10.11 -3.21 -9.60
CA ARG A 94 9.94 -4.12 -8.46
C ARG A 94 9.19 -5.40 -8.81
N LEU A 95 8.12 -5.32 -9.60
CA LEU A 95 7.34 -6.47 -10.06
C LEU A 95 8.10 -7.33 -11.08
N ALA A 96 9.11 -6.82 -11.76
CA ALA A 96 9.93 -7.61 -12.67
C ALA A 96 11.02 -8.41 -11.94
N SER A 97 11.18 -8.20 -10.63
CA SER A 97 12.11 -8.96 -9.79
C SER A 97 11.70 -10.45 -9.71
N PRO A 98 12.65 -11.40 -9.57
CA PRO A 98 12.37 -12.85 -9.56
C PRO A 98 11.40 -13.35 -8.47
N GLN A 99 10.98 -12.49 -7.55
CA GLN A 99 10.14 -12.83 -6.39
C GLN A 99 8.68 -12.38 -6.55
N THR A 100 8.25 -12.00 -7.75
CA THR A 100 6.87 -11.54 -7.99
C THR A 100 5.88 -12.68 -8.10
N LEU A 101 4.72 -12.53 -7.45
CA LEU A 101 3.60 -13.46 -7.53
C LEU A 101 2.35 -12.75 -8.07
N PHE A 102 1.66 -13.40 -9.00
CA PHE A 102 0.37 -12.96 -9.51
C PHE A 102 -0.75 -13.64 -8.74
N ASN A 103 -1.72 -12.87 -8.21
CA ASN A 103 -2.94 -13.46 -7.63
C ASN A 103 -4.08 -13.32 -8.65
N PRO A 104 -4.49 -14.39 -9.34
CA PRO A 104 -5.62 -14.31 -10.25
C PRO A 104 -6.89 -13.93 -9.47
N PRO A 105 -7.80 -13.12 -10.05
CA PRO A 105 -9.10 -12.90 -9.45
C PRO A 105 -9.81 -14.26 -9.33
N SER A 106 -10.30 -14.58 -8.13
CA SER A 106 -11.16 -15.76 -7.93
C SER A 106 -12.38 -15.60 -8.84
N VAL A 107 -12.48 -16.46 -9.85
CA VAL A 107 -13.69 -16.56 -10.68
C VAL A 107 -14.68 -17.38 -9.86
N GLU A 108 -15.74 -16.72 -9.39
CA GLU A 108 -16.89 -17.35 -8.73
C GLU A 108 -17.86 -17.93 -9.78
#